data_AF-A0A1Q3YZR7-F1
#
_entry.id   AF-A0A1Q3YZR7-F1
#
_cell.length_a   1.000
_cell.length_b   1.000
_cell.length_c   1.000
_cell.angle_alpha   90.00
_cell.angle_beta   90.00
_cell.angle_gamma   90.00
#
_symmetry.space_group_name_H-M   'P 1'
#
loop_
_entity.id
_entity.type
_entity.pdbx_description
1 polymer ?
#
loop_
_entity_poly.entity_id
_entity_poly.type
_entity_poly.pdbx_seq_one_letter_code
_entity_poly.pdbx_strand_id
1 'polypeptide(L)'
;MPMARPESQHVKSLRRFRQRLVDARRAAAADPDVDAALERFTRVETAIGLVDRAIDNELDLTPLPHVDDPTEPGAFPDSDKGPPVIETL
;
A
#
# COMPACT_ATOMS: atom_id res chain seq x y z
N MET A 1 13.65 3.58 25.21
CA MET A 1 13.69 4.02 23.80
C MET A 1 13.64 2.78 22.94
N PRO A 2 12.57 2.51 22.17
CA PRO A 2 12.60 1.40 21.23
C PRO A 2 13.69 1.71 20.19
N MET A 3 14.74 0.88 20.14
CA MET A 3 15.77 1.00 19.12
C MET A 3 15.11 0.74 17.76
N ALA A 4 15.08 1.75 16.90
CA ALA A 4 14.65 1.59 15.51
C ALA A 4 15.47 0.44 14.89
N ARG A 5 14.80 -0.62 14.44
CA ARG A 5 15.49 -1.74 13.77
C ARG A 5 16.27 -1.18 12.57
N PRO A 6 17.47 -1.71 12.29
CA PRO A 6 18.20 -1.32 11.10
C PRO A 6 17.35 -1.58 9.85
N GLU A 7 17.30 -0.58 8.96
CA GLU A 7 16.59 -0.65 7.69
C GLU A 7 16.97 -1.92 6.91
N SER A 8 15.96 -2.67 6.46
CA SER A 8 16.17 -3.94 5.75
C SER A 8 16.95 -3.71 4.44
N GLN A 9 17.74 -4.72 4.03
CA GLN A 9 18.43 -4.67 2.72
C GLN A 9 17.44 -4.54 1.55
N HIS A 10 16.21 -5.01 1.74
CA HIS A 10 15.14 -4.87 0.79
C HIS A 10 14.71 -3.40 0.62
N VAL A 11 14.42 -2.68 1.71
CA VAL A 11 14.07 -1.25 1.67
C VAL A 11 15.20 -0.41 1.06
N LYS A 12 16.46 -0.71 1.38
CA LYS A 12 17.63 -0.06 0.73
C LYS A 12 17.64 -0.27 -0.79
N SER A 13 17.28 -1.46 -1.24
CA SER A 13 17.21 -1.79 -2.67
C SER A 13 16.05 -1.06 -3.36
N LEU A 14 14.89 -0.97 -2.70
CA LEU A 14 13.73 -0.20 -3.16
C LEU A 14 14.07 1.28 -3.30
N ARG A 15 14.73 1.90 -2.30
CA ARG A 15 15.19 3.30 -2.37
C ARG A 15 16.15 3.55 -3.53
N ARG A 16 17.11 2.65 -3.77
CA ARG A 16 18.01 2.74 -4.93
C ARG A 16 17.26 2.62 -6.25
N PHE A 17 16.24 1.76 -6.31
CA PHE A 17 15.41 1.62 -7.50
C PHE A 17 14.58 2.87 -7.75
N ARG A 18 13.96 3.43 -6.71
CA ARG A 18 13.26 4.72 -6.76
C ARG A 18 14.14 5.83 -7.33
N GLN A 19 15.40 5.92 -6.90
CA GLN A 19 16.32 6.92 -7.43
C GLN A 19 16.52 6.77 -8.95
N ARG A 20 16.70 5.54 -9.45
CA ARG A 20 16.80 5.30 -10.89
C ARG A 20 15.54 5.72 -11.66
N LEU A 21 14.36 5.56 -11.05
CA LEU A 21 13.10 6.02 -11.65
C LEU A 21 13.03 7.56 -11.69
N VAL A 22 13.46 8.25 -10.64
CA VAL A 22 13.55 9.73 -10.64
C VAL A 22 14.51 10.23 -11.73
N ASP A 23 15.63 9.54 -11.92
CA ASP A 23 16.58 9.87 -12.98
C ASP A 23 15.97 9.62 -14.38
N ALA A 24 15.23 8.51 -14.55
CA ALA A 24 14.49 8.22 -15.79
C ALA A 24 13.41 9.27 -16.08
N ARG A 25 12.75 9.82 -15.05
CA ARG A 25 11.78 10.91 -15.19
C ARG A 25 12.44 12.18 -15.72
N ARG A 26 13.60 12.55 -15.16
CA ARG A 26 14.37 13.70 -15.62
C ARG A 26 14.82 13.52 -17.07
N ALA A 27 15.22 12.31 -17.44
CA ALA A 27 15.59 12.00 -18.82
C ALA A 27 14.40 12.14 -19.78
N ALA A 28 13.20 11.66 -19.39
CA ALA A 28 11.99 11.83 -20.19
C ALA A 28 11.62 13.31 -20.39
N ALA A 29 11.85 14.17 -19.39
CA ALA A 29 11.59 15.61 -19.51
C ALA A 29 12.55 16.34 -20.47
N ALA A 30 13.68 15.72 -20.83
CA ALA A 30 14.63 16.26 -21.80
C ALA A 30 14.42 15.69 -23.22
N ASP A 31 13.45 14.79 -23.41
CA ASP A 31 13.16 14.15 -24.69
C ASP A 31 12.43 15.14 -25.61
N PRO A 32 12.92 15.38 -26.84
CA PRO A 32 12.26 16.27 -27.80
C PRO A 32 10.98 15.69 -28.40
N ASP A 33 10.77 14.38 -28.35
CA ASP A 33 9.53 13.74 -28.78
C ASP A 33 8.50 13.76 -27.64
N VAL A 34 7.53 14.67 -27.76
CA VAL A 34 6.53 14.92 -26.71
C VAL A 34 5.65 13.69 -26.45
N ASP A 35 5.29 12.92 -27.48
CA ASP A 35 4.41 11.77 -27.32
C ASP A 35 5.15 10.62 -26.62
N ALA A 36 6.39 10.35 -27.03
CA ALA A 36 7.26 9.38 -26.37
C ALA A 36 7.61 9.81 -24.93
N ALA A 37 7.85 11.11 -24.72
CA ALA A 37 8.10 11.68 -23.40
C ALA A 37 6.91 11.49 -22.47
N LEU A 38 5.69 11.74 -22.94
CA LEU A 38 4.46 11.63 -22.15
C LEU A 38 4.16 10.19 -21.74
N GLU A 39 4.31 9.23 -22.66
CA GLU A 39 4.14 7.81 -22.35
C GLU A 39 5.17 7.36 -21.30
N ARG A 40 6.43 7.72 -21.52
CA ARG A 40 7.53 7.37 -20.62
C ARG A 40 7.34 8.00 -19.24
N PHE A 41 6.92 9.26 -19.19
CA PHE A 41 6.67 9.98 -17.94
C PHE A 41 5.56 9.30 -17.13
N THR A 42 4.42 9.00 -17.76
CA THR A 42 3.29 8.30 -17.11
C THR A 42 3.71 6.97 -16.51
N ARG A 43 4.49 6.19 -17.27
CA ARG A 43 4.99 4.88 -16.82
C ARG A 43 5.96 5.01 -15.65
N VAL A 44 6.85 5.99 -15.67
CA VAL A 44 7.82 6.25 -14.60
C VAL A 44 7.13 6.73 -13.32
N GLU A 45 6.21 7.68 -13.42
CA GLU A 45 5.46 8.17 -12.24
C GLU A 45 4.64 7.06 -11.58
N THR A 46 3.99 6.20 -12.39
CA THR A 46 3.28 5.02 -11.88
C THR A 46 4.23 4.09 -11.12
N ALA A 47 5.41 3.81 -11.68
CA ALA A 47 6.41 2.97 -11.02
C ALA A 47 6.93 3.59 -9.72
N ILE A 48 7.14 4.92 -9.67
CA ILE A 48 7.54 5.62 -8.44
C ILE A 48 6.49 5.44 -7.35
N GLY A 49 5.21 5.66 -7.67
CA GLY A 49 4.12 5.50 -6.70
C GLY A 49 4.02 4.07 -6.14
N LEU A 50 4.25 3.04 -6.97
CA LEU A 50 4.27 1.65 -6.51
C LEU A 50 5.46 1.36 -5.59
N VAL A 51 6.64 1.90 -5.89
CA VAL A 51 7.84 1.73 -5.05
C VAL A 51 7.69 2.47 -3.73
N ASP A 52 7.08 3.65 -3.73
CA ASP A 52 6.81 4.42 -2.51
C ASP A 52 5.87 3.64 -1.58
N ARG A 53 4.78 3.08 -2.10
CA ARG A 53 3.91 2.17 -1.32
C ARG A 53 4.63 0.93 -0.81
N ALA A 54 5.51 0.33 -1.62
CA ALA A 54 6.26 -0.85 -1.19
C ALA A 54 7.23 -0.50 -0.04
N ILE A 55 7.88 0.66 -0.10
CA ILE A 55 8.72 1.15 0.99
C ILE A 55 7.88 1.41 2.24
N ASP A 56 6.73 2.08 2.08
CA ASP A 56 5.84 2.39 3.20
C ASP A 56 5.34 1.10 3.86
N ASN A 57 4.90 0.10 3.09
CA ASN A 57 4.46 -1.20 3.63
C ASN A 57 5.56 -1.95 4.37
N GLU A 58 6.81 -1.88 3.89
CA GLU A 58 7.95 -2.54 4.55
C GLU A 58 8.40 -1.81 5.83
N LEU A 59 8.13 -0.51 5.92
CA LEU A 59 8.38 0.32 7.09
C LEU A 59 7.20 0.33 8.06
N ASP A 60 5.99 0.06 7.56
CA ASP A 60 4.78 -0.06 8.34
C ASP A 60 4.83 -1.37 9.13
N LEU A 61 5.27 -1.23 10.38
CA LEU A 61 5.31 -2.29 11.37
C LEU A 61 3.98 -2.44 12.10
N THR A 62 2.89 -1.82 11.63
CA THR A 62 1.57 -1.99 12.21
C THR A 62 1.25 -3.48 12.23
N PRO A 63 1.12 -4.10 13.42
CA PRO A 63 0.73 -5.50 13.50
C PRO A 63 -0.61 -5.63 12.80
N LEU A 64 -0.72 -6.56 11.85
CA LEU A 64 -2.02 -6.92 11.30
C LEU A 64 -2.91 -7.31 12.48
N PRO A 65 -4.15 -6.81 12.56
CA PRO A 65 -5.08 -7.28 13.57
C PRO A 65 -5.14 -8.80 13.48
N HIS A 66 -5.14 -9.49 14.62
CA HIS A 66 -5.42 -10.91 14.64
C HIS A 66 -6.77 -11.08 13.95
N VAL A 67 -6.75 -11.67 12.76
CA VAL A 67 -7.97 -12.14 12.14
C VAL A 67 -8.32 -13.34 13.00
N ASP A 68 -9.30 -13.18 13.90
CA ASP A 68 -9.96 -14.33 14.53
C ASP A 68 -10.22 -15.33 13.41
N ASP A 69 -9.72 -16.55 13.59
CA ASP A 69 -9.62 -17.55 12.53
C ASP A 69 -10.96 -17.63 11.77
N PRO A 70 -11.00 -17.50 10.44
CA PRO A 70 -12.26 -17.57 9.69
C PRO A 70 -12.97 -18.94 9.83
N THR A 71 -12.29 -19.94 10.40
CA THR A 71 -12.86 -21.24 10.77
C THR A 71 -13.35 -21.31 12.23
N GLU A 72 -13.06 -20.31 13.06
CA GLU A 72 -13.70 -20.19 14.37
C GLU A 72 -15.13 -19.68 14.16
N PRO A 73 -16.16 -20.45 14.57
CA PRO A 73 -17.52 -19.93 14.57
C PRO A 73 -17.56 -18.78 15.56
N GLY A 74 -17.59 -17.55 15.03
CA GLY A 74 -17.76 -16.34 15.83
C GLY A 74 -18.91 -16.55 16.80
N ALA A 75 -18.68 -16.27 18.08
CA ALA A 75 -19.70 -16.39 19.11
C ALA A 75 -20.92 -15.58 18.66
N PHE A 76 -22.00 -16.28 18.27
CA PHE A 76 -23.26 -15.64 17.99
C PHE A 76 -23.67 -14.92 19.29
N PRO A 77 -23.93 -13.61 19.26
CA PRO A 77 -24.51 -12.96 20.43
C PRO A 77 -25.85 -13.64 20.70
N ASP A 78 -26.06 -14.08 21.95
CA ASP A 78 -27.33 -14.60 22.43
C ASP A 78 -28.44 -13.62 22.02
N SER A 79 -29.15 -13.99 20.96
CA SER A 79 -30.23 -13.19 20.39
C SER A 79 -31.47 -13.40 21.23
N ASP A 80 -31.45 -12.92 22.47
CA ASP A 80 -32.62 -12.85 23.36
C ASP A 80 -33.52 -11.63 23.04
N LYS A 81 -33.35 -11.03 21.86
CA LYS A 81 -34.26 -10.01 21.34
C LYS A 81 -34.68 -10.37 19.93
N GLY A 82 -35.83 -11.04 19.85
CA GLY A 82 -36.53 -11.26 18.59
C GLY A 82 -36.78 -9.94 17.84
N PRO A 83 -36.96 -9.99 16.51
CA PRO A 83 -37.12 -8.80 15.70
C PRO A 83 -38.38 -8.03 16.12
N PRO A 84 -38.37 -6.68 16.02
CA PRO A 84 -39.53 -5.87 16.38
C PRO A 84 -40.69 -6.18 15.41
N VAL A 85 -41.86 -6.46 15.98
CA VAL A 85 -43.11 -6.62 15.22
C VAL A 85 -43.51 -5.24 14.68
N ILE A 86 -43.59 -5.11 13.35
CA ILE A 86 -44.14 -3.92 12.71
C ILE A 86 -45.66 -4.09 12.69
N GLU A 87 -46.36 -3.49 13.65
CA GLU A 87 -47.81 -3.33 13.57
C GLU A 87 -48.15 -2.33 12.46
N THR A 88 -48.93 -2.79 11.49
CA THR A 88 -49.44 -1.96 10.39
C THR A 88 -50.78 -1.38 10.84
N LEU A 89 -50.88 -0.05 10.90
CA LEU A 89 -52.10 0.73 11.16
C LEU A 89 -52.58 1.37 9.86
#